data_AF-A0A9W8NT49-F1
#
_entry.id   AF-A0A9W8NT49-F1
#
_cell.length_a   1.000
_cell.length_b   1.000
_cell.length_c   1.000
_cell.angle_alpha   90.00
_cell.angle_beta   90.00
_cell.angle_gamma   90.00
#
_symmetry.space_group_name_H-M   'P 1'
#
loop_
_entity.id
_entity.type
_entity.pdbx_description
1 polymer ?
#
loop_
_entity_poly.entity_id
_entity_poly.type
_entity_poly.pdbx_seq_one_letter_code
_entity_poly.pdbx_strand_id
1 'polypeptide(L)'
;MPHAVPPLPTPSPAFSRRTRSQTSQPSRTPTPSSSLTTIHTPSSRHDRELERLRVENARLRADNAGLMEESASLKAQRDAAQVHAVFAGQQYAVYKHRLHEKTKRKEGSKRVSTSARVLTSMQGRLEIAADAAKKAEKSRELQKKKEKDAQKAREDIVRRAEQEKERTEFSGNMKYMVRSTLVDIAFSLNIETEKATAETLRVRLNAHFEANPELKKHARYLRLFERSRKRKEPPTESNIPSHQPSPTSTSHSSPAPGPSSHHQPPPAPAPGPSSLPPFYQSSNPFAYENPSPLLFQHIHPYPPVPAFPYPMFQSHSPAVFHPHPHSQSHHILNPTSP
;
A
#
# COMPACT_ATOMS: atom_id res chain seq x y z
N MET A 1 14.74 -2.48 29.43
CA MET A 1 14.52 -3.74 28.70
C MET A 1 15.23 -3.61 27.35
N PRO A 2 16.40 -4.24 27.15
CA PRO A 2 17.11 -4.15 25.88
C PRO A 2 16.31 -4.94 24.82
N HIS A 3 15.98 -4.27 23.72
CA HIS A 3 15.27 -4.88 22.60
C HIS A 3 16.23 -5.80 21.84
N ALA A 4 15.94 -7.10 21.88
CA ALA A 4 16.63 -8.11 21.09
C ALA A 4 16.43 -7.83 19.59
N VAL A 5 17.53 -7.72 18.87
CA VAL A 5 17.56 -7.59 17.41
C VAL A 5 17.16 -8.95 16.81
N PRO A 6 16.15 -9.01 15.92
CA PRO A 6 15.79 -10.27 15.27
C PRO A 6 16.87 -10.70 14.27
N PRO A 7 17.16 -12.01 14.15
CA PRO A 7 18.18 -12.53 13.26
C PRO A 7 17.79 -12.35 11.78
N LEU A 8 18.79 -12.05 10.94
CA LEU A 8 18.65 -11.95 9.49
C LEU A 8 18.17 -13.29 8.87
N PRO A 9 17.28 -13.25 7.86
CA PRO A 9 16.91 -14.45 7.13
C PRO A 9 18.08 -14.91 6.25
N THR A 10 18.53 -16.14 6.49
CA THR A 10 19.48 -16.85 5.63
C THR A 10 18.83 -17.22 4.30
N PRO A 11 19.52 -17.08 3.15
CA PRO A 11 19.00 -17.45 1.85
C PRO A 11 18.88 -18.97 1.74
N SER A 12 17.66 -19.46 1.45
CA SER A 12 17.40 -20.87 1.14
C SER A 12 18.11 -21.30 -0.14
N PRO A 13 18.75 -22.48 -0.17
CA PRO A 13 19.37 -23.01 -1.37
C PRO A 13 18.32 -23.37 -2.43
N ALA A 14 18.54 -22.91 -3.65
CA ALA A 14 17.72 -23.20 -4.81
C ALA A 14 17.73 -24.71 -5.09
N PHE A 15 16.57 -25.36 -4.93
CA PHE A 15 16.37 -26.73 -5.39
C PHE A 15 16.35 -26.76 -6.93
N SER A 16 17.47 -27.19 -7.52
CA SER A 16 17.53 -27.61 -8.92
C SER A 16 16.60 -28.81 -9.13
N ARG A 17 15.39 -28.56 -9.66
CA ARG A 17 14.57 -29.61 -10.27
C ARG A 17 15.23 -30.07 -11.57
N ARG A 18 16.04 -31.12 -11.49
CA ARG A 18 16.40 -31.96 -12.63
C ARG A 18 15.13 -32.63 -13.17
N THR A 19 14.62 -32.15 -14.30
CA THR A 19 13.68 -32.90 -15.12
C THR A 19 14.43 -34.04 -15.81
N ARG A 20 14.20 -35.26 -15.33
CA ARG A 20 14.73 -36.51 -15.86
C ARG A 20 13.95 -36.87 -17.12
N SER A 21 14.53 -36.65 -18.29
CA SER A 21 14.01 -37.11 -19.57
C SER A 21 13.97 -38.64 -19.58
N GLN A 22 12.77 -39.22 -19.61
CA GLN A 22 12.58 -40.63 -19.90
C GLN A 22 12.73 -40.83 -21.42
N THR A 23 13.87 -41.40 -21.82
CA THR A 23 14.07 -42.00 -23.14
C THR A 23 13.24 -43.28 -23.21
N SER A 24 12.10 -43.22 -23.88
CA SER A 24 11.37 -44.39 -24.35
C SER A 24 12.10 -44.98 -25.55
N GLN A 25 12.63 -46.19 -25.41
CA GLN A 25 13.16 -47.00 -26.51
C GLN A 25 12.03 -47.51 -27.40
N PRO A 26 12.17 -47.45 -28.74
CA PRO A 26 11.39 -48.29 -29.64
C PRO A 26 12.18 -49.53 -30.02
N SER A 27 11.81 -50.67 -29.45
CA SER A 27 12.19 -52.00 -29.92
C SER A 27 11.17 -52.44 -30.96
N ARG A 28 11.54 -52.52 -32.24
CA ARG A 28 10.89 -53.40 -33.24
C ARG A 28 11.72 -53.51 -34.52
N THR A 29 12.41 -54.65 -34.59
CA THR A 29 12.81 -55.50 -35.73
C THR A 29 12.46 -55.02 -37.15
N PRO A 30 13.43 -54.97 -38.08
CA PRO A 30 13.18 -54.77 -39.50
C PRO A 30 12.81 -56.09 -40.19
N THR A 31 11.66 -56.12 -40.87
CA THR A 31 11.30 -57.12 -41.88
C THR A 31 11.74 -56.63 -43.26
N PRO A 32 12.56 -57.38 -44.00
CA PRO A 32 12.94 -57.03 -45.36
C PRO A 32 11.85 -57.52 -46.34
N SER A 33 10.99 -56.61 -46.79
CA SER A 33 10.10 -56.86 -47.93
C SER A 33 10.61 -56.08 -49.14
N SER A 34 11.17 -56.84 -50.07
CA SER A 34 11.62 -56.40 -51.37
C SER A 34 10.50 -55.81 -52.24
N SER A 35 10.96 -55.00 -53.19
CA SER A 35 10.37 -54.72 -54.50
C SER A 35 9.06 -53.91 -54.54
N LEU A 36 9.21 -52.62 -54.77
CA LEU A 36 8.69 -51.92 -55.95
C LEU A 36 9.40 -50.57 -56.07
N THR A 37 10.38 -50.50 -56.96
CA THR A 37 11.01 -49.26 -57.43
C THR A 37 9.99 -48.47 -58.25
N THR A 38 9.06 -47.82 -57.57
CA THR A 38 8.30 -46.73 -58.17
C THR A 38 9.25 -45.54 -58.24
N ILE A 39 9.76 -45.29 -59.44
CA ILE A 39 10.49 -44.07 -59.79
C ILE A 39 9.46 -42.93 -59.69
N HIS A 40 9.19 -42.47 -58.46
CA HIS A 40 8.50 -41.22 -58.23
C HIS A 40 9.47 -40.11 -58.62
N THR A 41 9.31 -39.62 -59.84
CA THR A 41 9.84 -38.32 -60.23
C THR A 41 9.46 -37.32 -59.15
N PRO A 42 10.44 -36.68 -58.49
CA PRO A 42 10.20 -35.96 -57.26
C PRO A 42 9.27 -34.78 -57.52
N SER A 43 8.33 -34.62 -56.61
CA SER A 43 7.40 -33.49 -56.53
C SER A 43 8.19 -32.19 -56.30
N SER A 44 8.83 -31.69 -57.35
CA SER A 44 9.69 -30.50 -57.39
C SER A 44 9.02 -29.26 -56.78
N ARG A 45 7.69 -29.21 -56.83
CA ARG A 45 6.90 -28.14 -56.21
C ARG A 45 6.87 -28.23 -54.68
N HIS A 46 6.80 -29.44 -54.11
CA HIS A 46 6.77 -29.62 -52.66
C HIS A 46 8.13 -29.32 -52.02
N ASP A 47 9.22 -29.76 -52.66
CA ASP A 47 10.58 -29.51 -52.16
C ASP A 47 10.92 -28.01 -52.16
N ARG A 48 10.51 -27.28 -53.19
CA ARG A 48 10.66 -25.81 -53.25
C ARG A 48 9.89 -25.10 -52.15
N GLU A 49 8.67 -25.54 -51.87
CA GLU A 49 7.85 -24.95 -50.81
C GLU A 49 8.44 -25.25 -49.42
N LEU A 50 8.94 -26.47 -49.20
CA LEU A 50 9.59 -26.84 -47.96
C LEU A 50 10.84 -25.99 -47.70
N GLU A 51 11.63 -25.72 -48.74
CA GLU A 51 12.82 -24.87 -48.61
C GLU A 51 12.44 -23.41 -48.34
N ARG A 52 11.40 -22.89 -49.00
CA ARG A 52 10.85 -21.57 -48.71
C ARG A 52 10.41 -21.44 -47.25
N LEU A 53 9.71 -22.44 -46.72
CA LEU A 53 9.28 -22.47 -45.33
C LEU A 53 10.46 -22.55 -44.36
N ARG A 54 11.54 -23.27 -44.70
CA ARG A 54 12.76 -23.31 -43.87
C ARG A 54 13.43 -21.94 -43.79
N VAL A 55 13.57 -21.25 -44.92
CA VAL A 55 14.14 -19.90 -44.98
C VAL A 55 13.28 -18.92 -44.18
N GLU A 56 11.96 -18.99 -44.33
CA GLU A 56 11.05 -18.15 -43.56
C GLU A 56 11.11 -18.45 -42.06
N ASN A 57 11.17 -19.72 -41.65
CA ASN A 57 11.30 -20.09 -40.24
C ASN A 57 12.64 -19.62 -39.65
N ALA A 58 13.73 -19.71 -40.42
CA ALA A 58 15.03 -19.18 -40.02
C ALA A 58 14.99 -17.66 -39.83
N ARG A 59 14.36 -16.93 -40.75
CA ARG A 59 14.14 -15.48 -40.64
C ARG A 59 13.34 -15.13 -39.39
N LEU A 60 12.19 -15.79 -39.17
CA LEU A 60 11.35 -15.55 -38.00
C LEU A 60 12.07 -15.86 -36.68
N ARG A 61 12.97 -16.85 -36.65
CA ARG A 61 13.81 -17.13 -35.47
C ARG A 61 14.84 -16.03 -35.22
N ALA A 62 15.45 -15.50 -36.27
CA ALA A 62 16.37 -14.38 -36.16
C ALA A 62 15.66 -13.10 -35.68
N ASP A 63 14.49 -12.79 -36.26
CA ASP A 63 13.66 -11.64 -35.86
C ASP A 63 13.22 -11.77 -34.38
N ASN A 64 12.77 -12.95 -33.96
CA ASN A 64 12.41 -13.20 -32.55
C ASN A 64 13.62 -13.05 -31.62
N ALA A 65 14.81 -13.51 -32.02
CA ALA A 65 16.01 -13.34 -31.22
C ALA A 65 16.35 -11.85 -31.04
N GLY A 66 16.28 -11.06 -32.11
CA GLY A 66 16.48 -9.61 -32.06
C GLY A 66 15.46 -8.89 -31.16
N LEU A 67 14.18 -9.25 -31.27
CA LEU A 67 13.12 -8.69 -30.42
C LEU A 67 13.31 -9.05 -28.94
N MET A 68 13.79 -10.24 -28.61
CA MET A 68 14.11 -10.60 -27.23
C MET A 68 15.28 -9.77 -26.67
N GLU A 69 16.32 -9.53 -27.47
CA GLU A 69 17.46 -8.70 -27.09
C GLU A 69 17.04 -7.25 -26.85
N GLU A 70 16.24 -6.68 -27.76
CA GLU A 70 15.69 -5.33 -27.62
C GLU A 70 14.80 -5.22 -26.37
N SER A 71 13.93 -6.20 -26.14
CA SER A 71 13.08 -6.25 -24.95
C SER A 71 13.90 -6.30 -23.66
N ALA A 72 14.99 -7.07 -23.63
CA ALA A 72 15.90 -7.14 -22.49
C ALA A 72 16.61 -5.80 -22.25
N SER A 73 17.07 -5.14 -23.32
CA SER A 73 17.70 -3.82 -23.25
C SER A 73 16.75 -2.74 -22.72
N LEU A 74 15.53 -2.66 -23.26
CA LEU A 74 14.50 -1.71 -22.81
C LEU A 74 14.11 -1.94 -21.36
N LYS A 75 14.02 -3.21 -20.92
CA LYS A 75 13.77 -3.54 -19.51
C LYS A 75 14.89 -3.02 -18.61
N ALA A 76 16.15 -3.20 -19.00
CA ALA A 76 17.29 -2.68 -18.25
C ALA A 76 17.28 -1.14 -18.17
N GLN A 77 16.95 -0.45 -19.27
CA GLN A 77 16.83 1.02 -19.28
C GLN A 77 15.69 1.51 -18.37
N ARG A 78 14.53 0.85 -18.41
CA ARG A 78 13.40 1.15 -17.52
C ARG A 78 13.79 0.99 -16.06
N ASP A 79 14.44 -0.11 -15.70
CA ASP A 79 14.85 -0.39 -14.33
C ASP A 79 15.88 0.64 -13.84
N ALA A 80 16.83 1.03 -14.70
CA ALA A 80 17.78 2.12 -14.40
C ALA A 80 17.06 3.47 -14.18
N ALA A 81 16.15 3.86 -15.07
CA ALA A 81 15.36 5.08 -14.93
C ALA A 81 14.52 5.09 -13.63
N GLN A 82 13.96 3.94 -13.26
CA GLN A 82 13.22 3.78 -12.01
C GLN A 82 14.12 4.00 -10.78
N VAL A 83 15.34 3.45 -10.77
CA VAL A 83 16.32 3.69 -9.69
C VAL A 83 16.67 5.17 -9.58
N HIS A 84 16.92 5.85 -10.71
CA HIS A 84 17.19 7.29 -10.73
C HIS A 84 16.02 8.11 -10.17
N ALA A 85 14.78 7.78 -10.53
CA ALA A 85 13.59 8.47 -10.03
C ALA A 85 13.44 8.31 -8.51
N VAL A 86 13.68 7.11 -7.97
CA VAL A 86 13.66 6.87 -6.52
C VAL A 86 14.73 7.69 -5.81
N PHE A 87 15.96 7.72 -6.33
CA PHE A 87 17.05 8.47 -5.73
C PHE A 87 16.78 9.99 -5.75
N ALA A 88 16.27 10.51 -6.87
CA ALA A 88 15.86 11.91 -6.99
C ALA A 88 14.75 12.26 -5.98
N GLY A 89 13.76 11.38 -5.80
CA GLY A 89 12.70 11.54 -4.81
C GLY A 89 13.22 11.60 -3.37
N GLN A 90 14.20 10.77 -3.02
CA GLN A 90 14.86 10.79 -1.71
C GLN A 90 15.63 12.10 -1.48
N GLN A 91 16.43 12.53 -2.46
CA GLN A 91 17.17 13.79 -2.39
C GLN A 91 16.23 14.98 -2.23
N TYR A 92 15.14 15.03 -3.01
CA TYR A 92 14.12 16.06 -2.91
C TYR A 92 13.50 16.12 -1.50
N ALA A 93 13.17 14.98 -0.90
CA ALA A 93 12.63 14.93 0.46
C ALA A 93 13.61 15.49 1.51
N VAL A 94 14.90 15.18 1.40
CA VAL A 94 15.97 15.72 2.26
C VAL A 94 16.08 17.24 2.10
N TYR A 95 16.11 17.75 0.87
CA TYR A 95 16.18 19.18 0.60
C TYR A 95 14.95 19.92 1.11
N LYS A 96 13.76 19.35 0.90
CA LYS A 96 12.50 19.90 1.42
C LYS A 96 12.53 20.00 2.95
N HIS A 97 13.00 18.97 3.65
CA HIS A 97 13.16 19.00 5.10
C HIS A 97 14.15 20.11 5.54
N ARG A 98 15.33 20.17 4.92
CA ARG A 98 16.35 21.20 5.20
C ARG A 98 15.82 22.61 4.95
N LEU A 99 15.02 22.80 3.90
CA LEU A 99 14.41 24.09 3.59
C LEU A 99 13.40 24.48 4.68
N HIS A 100 12.51 23.57 5.08
CA HIS A 100 11.56 23.81 6.16
C HIS A 100 12.23 24.05 7.52
N GLU A 101 13.35 23.39 7.82
CA GLU A 101 14.13 23.72 9.01
C GLU A 101 14.74 25.12 8.93
N LYS A 102 15.28 25.50 7.77
CA LYS A 102 15.82 26.85 7.55
C LYS A 102 14.74 27.93 7.67
N THR A 103 13.53 27.71 7.16
CA THR A 103 12.43 28.68 7.30
C THR A 103 11.99 28.79 8.76
N LYS A 104 11.82 27.68 9.48
CA LYS A 104 11.51 27.66 10.92
C LYS A 104 12.58 28.38 11.74
N ARG A 105 13.87 28.15 11.43
CA ARG A 105 14.99 28.85 12.09
C ARG A 105 14.99 30.34 11.78
N LYS A 106 14.73 30.76 10.53
CA LYS A 106 14.66 32.20 10.18
C LYS A 106 13.50 32.90 10.87
N GLU A 107 12.35 32.25 10.97
CA GLU A 107 11.17 32.78 11.66
C GLU A 107 11.42 32.90 13.18
N GLY A 108 12.07 31.91 13.78
CA GLY A 108 12.50 31.96 15.18
C GLY A 108 13.68 32.93 15.44
N SER A 109 14.59 33.10 14.48
CA SER A 109 15.82 33.89 14.62
C SER A 109 15.63 35.38 14.34
N LYS A 110 14.52 35.79 13.71
CA LYS A 110 14.14 37.22 13.62
C LYS A 110 13.62 37.78 14.94
N ARG A 111 13.25 36.94 15.90
CA ARG A 111 13.31 37.35 17.30
C ARG A 111 14.79 37.43 17.63
N VAL A 112 15.34 38.65 17.54
CA VAL A 112 16.59 39.03 18.20
C VAL A 112 16.62 38.26 19.51
N SER A 113 17.64 37.43 19.71
CA SER A 113 17.88 36.77 20.99
C SER A 113 18.17 37.86 22.00
N THR A 114 17.12 38.51 22.48
CA THR A 114 17.12 39.39 23.60
C THR A 114 17.09 38.55 24.88
N SER A 115 17.85 37.47 24.93
CA SER A 115 18.32 36.93 26.20
C SER A 115 19.14 37.97 26.98
N ALA A 116 19.56 39.05 26.29
CA ALA A 116 20.09 40.27 26.89
C ALA A 116 19.06 41.41 27.12
N ARG A 117 17.78 41.34 26.68
CA ARG A 117 16.76 42.29 27.19
C ARG A 117 16.25 41.77 28.52
N VAL A 118 16.94 42.23 29.56
CA VAL A 118 16.31 42.68 30.81
C VAL A 118 15.34 41.64 31.39
N LEU A 119 15.90 40.58 31.96
CA LEU A 119 15.25 39.64 32.90
C LEU A 119 14.63 40.32 34.14
N THR A 120 14.76 41.64 34.26
CA THR A 120 14.23 42.44 35.37
C THR A 120 12.87 43.08 35.06
N SER A 121 12.39 43.10 33.81
CA SER A 121 11.05 43.63 33.52
C SER A 121 9.98 42.57 33.82
N MET A 122 8.96 42.97 34.59
CA MET A 122 7.79 42.14 34.91
C MET A 122 7.12 41.56 33.66
N GLN A 123 7.07 42.35 32.58
CA GLN A 123 6.44 41.98 31.32
C GLN A 123 7.17 40.82 30.62
N GLY A 124 8.51 40.81 30.62
CA GLY A 124 9.30 39.72 30.03
C GLY A 124 9.09 38.38 30.74
N ARG A 125 8.92 38.40 32.07
CA ARG A 125 8.61 37.18 32.85
C ARG A 125 7.23 36.61 32.50
N LEU A 126 6.23 37.47 32.29
CA LEU A 126 4.88 37.06 31.88
C LEU A 126 4.89 36.46 30.47
N GLU A 127 5.62 37.03 29.52
CA GLU A 127 5.73 36.49 28.16
C GLU A 127 6.42 35.12 28.12
N ILE A 128 7.51 34.93 28.88
CA ILE A 128 8.19 33.64 29.00
C ILE A 128 7.27 32.59 29.62
N ALA A 129 6.51 32.96 30.67
CA ALA A 129 5.55 32.07 31.29
C ALA A 129 4.42 31.66 30.31
N ALA A 130 3.92 32.61 29.50
CA ALA A 130 2.91 32.34 28.49
C ALA A 130 3.44 31.42 27.36
N ASP A 131 4.66 31.66 26.86
CA ASP A 131 5.28 30.82 25.83
C ASP A 131 5.58 29.40 26.39
N ALA A 132 6.01 29.29 27.65
CA ALA A 132 6.19 28.01 28.33
C ALA A 132 4.87 27.25 28.49
N ALA A 133 3.80 27.94 28.90
CA ALA A 133 2.46 27.36 29.02
C ALA A 133 1.95 26.85 27.65
N LYS A 134 2.11 27.64 26.59
CA LYS A 134 1.72 27.26 25.22
C LYS A 134 2.51 26.05 24.70
N LYS A 135 3.81 25.97 25.01
CA LYS A 135 4.64 24.80 24.65
C LYS A 135 4.23 23.56 25.45
N ALA A 136 3.94 23.72 26.74
CA ALA A 136 3.44 22.65 27.60
C ALA A 136 2.10 22.11 27.08
N GLU A 137 1.17 22.99 26.70
CA GLU A 137 -0.13 22.62 26.11
C GLU A 137 0.02 21.81 24.81
N LYS A 138 0.81 22.31 23.85
CA LYS A 138 1.08 21.58 22.59
C LYS A 138 1.70 20.21 22.82
N SER A 139 2.61 20.10 23.81
CA SER A 139 3.23 18.82 24.13
C SER A 139 2.23 17.81 24.73
N ARG A 140 1.30 18.29 25.57
CA ARG A 140 0.21 17.48 26.14
C ARG A 140 -0.75 17.00 25.05
N GLU A 141 -1.08 17.86 24.08
CA GLU A 141 -1.96 17.49 22.96
C GLU A 141 -1.31 16.42 22.07
N LEU A 142 -0.02 16.56 21.75
CA LEU A 142 0.73 15.56 21.00
C LEU A 142 0.85 14.23 21.74
N GLN A 143 1.03 14.25 23.07
CA GLN A 143 1.02 13.04 23.90
C GLN A 143 -0.35 12.36 23.87
N LYS A 144 -1.44 13.12 24.09
CA LYS A 144 -2.81 12.59 23.99
C LYS A 144 -3.11 11.98 22.63
N LYS A 145 -2.62 12.57 21.53
CA LYS A 145 -2.79 12.00 20.19
C LYS A 145 -2.05 10.67 20.05
N LYS A 146 -0.78 10.60 20.49
CA LYS A 146 0.01 9.37 20.46
C LYS A 146 -0.62 8.26 21.33
N GLU A 147 -1.13 8.61 22.50
CA GLU A 147 -1.83 7.66 23.38
C GLU A 147 -3.12 7.14 22.72
N LYS A 148 -3.92 8.01 22.10
CA LYS A 148 -5.12 7.60 21.34
C LYS A 148 -4.77 6.68 20.16
N ASP A 149 -3.71 6.98 19.42
CA ASP A 149 -3.28 6.16 18.29
C ASP A 149 -2.75 4.79 18.77
N ALA A 150 -1.98 4.77 19.88
CA ALA A 150 -1.51 3.54 20.51
C ALA A 150 -2.67 2.69 21.09
N GLN A 151 -3.67 3.34 21.67
CA GLN A 151 -4.87 2.67 22.18
C GLN A 151 -5.67 2.03 21.04
N LYS A 152 -5.92 2.77 19.94
CA LYS A 152 -6.57 2.21 18.75
C LYS A 152 -5.83 1.02 18.16
N ALA A 153 -4.49 1.06 18.14
CA ALA A 153 -3.69 -0.06 17.68
C ALA A 153 -3.83 -1.29 18.60
N ARG A 154 -3.91 -1.10 19.92
CA ARG A 154 -4.16 -2.18 20.89
C ARG A 154 -5.57 -2.76 20.72
N GLU A 155 -6.58 -1.91 20.60
CA GLU A 155 -7.96 -2.34 20.37
C GLU A 155 -8.08 -3.14 19.07
N ASP A 156 -7.38 -2.74 18.00
CA ASP A 156 -7.39 -3.50 16.74
C ASP A 156 -6.73 -4.89 16.88
N ILE A 157 -5.66 -5.02 17.66
CA ILE A 157 -5.02 -6.32 17.94
C ILE A 157 -5.98 -7.24 18.71
N VAL A 158 -6.62 -6.72 19.77
CA VAL A 158 -7.59 -7.49 20.56
C VAL A 158 -8.78 -7.93 19.71
N ARG A 159 -9.35 -7.00 18.93
CA ARG A 159 -10.44 -7.26 18.01
C ARG A 159 -10.13 -8.37 17.01
N ARG A 160 -8.90 -8.40 16.46
CA ARG A 160 -8.47 -9.48 15.55
C ARG A 160 -8.31 -10.81 16.26
N ALA A 161 -7.73 -10.82 17.47
CA ALA A 161 -7.59 -12.04 18.26
C ALA A 161 -8.95 -12.64 18.65
N GLU A 162 -9.94 -11.80 18.98
CA GLU A 162 -11.31 -12.23 19.27
C GLU A 162 -11.98 -12.84 18.05
N GLN A 163 -11.83 -12.23 16.87
CA GLN A 163 -12.33 -12.79 15.61
C GLN A 163 -11.66 -14.10 15.19
N GLU A 164 -10.42 -14.36 15.61
CA GLU A 164 -9.80 -15.67 15.37
C GLU A 164 -10.35 -16.76 16.30
N LYS A 165 -10.65 -16.38 17.55
CA LYS A 165 -11.17 -17.30 18.57
C LYS A 165 -12.63 -17.65 18.34
N GLU A 166 -13.46 -16.63 18.15
CA GLU A 166 -14.86 -16.81 17.79
C GLU A 166 -14.88 -17.08 16.29
N ARG A 167 -15.31 -18.27 15.87
CA ARG A 167 -15.55 -18.59 14.45
C ARG A 167 -16.74 -17.78 13.90
N THR A 168 -16.72 -16.46 14.10
CA THR A 168 -17.75 -15.52 13.71
C THR A 168 -17.87 -15.54 12.19
N GLU A 169 -19.08 -15.82 11.74
CA GLU A 169 -19.42 -15.82 10.33
C GLU A 169 -19.37 -14.39 9.81
N PHE A 170 -18.66 -14.17 8.70
CA PHE A 170 -18.69 -12.87 8.03
C PHE A 170 -20.03 -12.74 7.29
N SER A 171 -20.83 -11.77 7.69
CA SER A 171 -22.12 -11.48 7.06
C SER A 171 -22.09 -10.20 6.24
N GLY A 172 -22.88 -10.17 5.17
CA GLY A 172 -23.10 -8.97 4.36
C GLY A 172 -22.53 -9.10 2.96
N ASN A 173 -22.96 -8.20 2.07
CA ASN A 173 -22.53 -8.20 0.69
C ASN A 173 -21.15 -7.53 0.57
N MET A 174 -20.15 -8.29 0.12
CA MET A 174 -18.74 -7.87 0.01
C MET A 174 -18.53 -6.57 -0.77
N LYS A 175 -19.42 -6.25 -1.73
CA LYS A 175 -19.38 -4.99 -2.49
C LYS A 175 -19.59 -3.74 -1.61
N TYR A 176 -20.36 -3.88 -0.53
CA TYR A 176 -20.75 -2.76 0.35
C TYR A 176 -20.08 -2.83 1.73
N MET A 177 -19.24 -3.83 1.98
CA MET A 177 -18.52 -3.94 3.24
C MET A 177 -17.52 -2.79 3.42
N VAL A 178 -17.38 -2.37 4.68
CA VAL A 178 -16.43 -1.33 5.10
C VAL A 178 -15.01 -1.88 5.02
N ARG A 179 -14.03 -1.00 4.81
CA ARG A 179 -12.62 -1.38 4.68
C ARG A 179 -12.10 -2.22 5.84
N SER A 180 -12.49 -1.91 7.08
CA SER A 180 -12.05 -2.67 8.27
C SER A 180 -12.44 -4.14 8.18
N THR A 181 -13.71 -4.44 7.84
CA THR A 181 -14.17 -5.82 7.70
C THR A 181 -13.53 -6.53 6.51
N LEU A 182 -13.25 -5.82 5.41
CA LEU A 182 -12.48 -6.40 4.29
C LEU A 182 -11.05 -6.75 4.69
N VAL A 183 -10.40 -5.94 5.53
CA VAL A 183 -9.07 -6.22 6.09
C VAL A 183 -9.12 -7.44 6.99
N ASP A 184 -10.15 -7.57 7.83
CA ASP A 184 -10.33 -8.75 8.70
C ASP A 184 -10.49 -10.04 7.88
N ILE A 185 -11.32 -10.01 6.83
CA ILE A 185 -11.49 -11.16 5.93
C ILE A 185 -10.16 -11.48 5.24
N ALA A 186 -9.48 -10.47 4.69
CA ALA A 186 -8.19 -10.65 4.03
C ALA A 186 -7.13 -11.24 4.98
N PHE A 187 -7.08 -10.75 6.23
CA PHE A 187 -6.19 -11.28 7.26
C PHE A 187 -6.51 -12.75 7.57
N SER A 188 -7.79 -13.12 7.72
CA SER A 188 -8.19 -14.52 7.95
C SER A 188 -7.82 -15.47 6.81
N LEU A 189 -7.63 -14.93 5.60
CA LEU A 189 -7.22 -15.66 4.40
C LEU A 189 -5.72 -15.52 4.09
N ASN A 190 -4.94 -14.86 4.98
CA ASN A 190 -3.53 -14.53 4.78
C ASN A 190 -3.25 -13.76 3.47
N ILE A 191 -4.17 -12.87 3.08
CA ILE A 191 -4.02 -11.99 1.92
C ILE A 191 -3.39 -10.67 2.37
N GLU A 192 -2.40 -10.19 1.62
CA GLU A 192 -1.69 -8.93 1.93
C GLU A 192 -2.63 -7.71 1.88
N THR A 193 -2.69 -6.99 3.00
CA THR A 193 -3.54 -5.79 3.18
C THR A 193 -2.78 -4.47 3.15
N GLU A 194 -1.44 -4.49 3.11
CA GLU A 194 -0.64 -3.28 3.20
C GLU A 194 -0.95 -2.31 2.06
N LYS A 195 -1.28 -1.07 2.41
CA LYS A 195 -1.59 0.04 1.49
C LYS A 195 -2.78 -0.20 0.53
N ALA A 196 -3.48 -1.32 0.63
CA ALA A 196 -4.59 -1.64 -0.27
C ALA A 196 -5.79 -0.72 -0.03
N THR A 197 -6.38 -0.18 -1.10
CA THR A 197 -7.67 0.52 -1.00
C THR A 197 -8.81 -0.48 -0.79
N ALA A 198 -9.99 -0.02 -0.36
CA ALA A 198 -11.15 -0.91 -0.18
C ALA A 198 -11.51 -1.65 -1.49
N GLU A 199 -11.40 -0.98 -2.63
CA GLU A 199 -11.67 -1.57 -3.93
C GLU A 199 -10.62 -2.61 -4.32
N THR A 200 -9.34 -2.32 -4.08
CA THR A 200 -8.25 -3.27 -4.29
C THR A 200 -8.44 -4.54 -3.44
N LEU A 201 -8.89 -4.39 -2.18
CA LEU A 201 -9.20 -5.52 -1.32
C LEU A 201 -10.36 -6.37 -1.87
N ARG A 202 -11.43 -5.74 -2.34
CA ARG A 202 -12.56 -6.46 -2.97
C ARG A 202 -12.12 -7.27 -4.18
N VAL A 203 -11.32 -6.67 -5.07
CA VAL A 203 -10.79 -7.36 -6.26
C VAL A 203 -9.92 -8.55 -5.86
N ARG A 204 -8.98 -8.37 -4.92
CA ARG A 204 -8.11 -9.45 -4.42
C ARG A 204 -8.90 -10.57 -3.74
N LEU A 205 -9.86 -10.23 -2.90
CA LEU A 205 -10.72 -11.19 -2.22
C LEU A 205 -11.56 -11.99 -3.21
N ASN A 206 -12.20 -11.33 -4.19
CA ASN A 206 -12.95 -12.00 -5.25
C ASN A 206 -12.07 -12.98 -6.02
N ALA A 207 -10.90 -12.54 -6.50
CA ALA A 207 -9.95 -13.38 -7.21
C ALA A 207 -9.52 -14.60 -6.37
N HIS A 208 -9.28 -14.40 -5.07
CA HIS A 208 -8.92 -15.49 -4.15
C HIS A 208 -10.06 -16.50 -3.95
N PHE A 209 -11.31 -16.05 -3.80
CA PHE A 209 -12.46 -16.93 -3.69
C PHE A 209 -12.82 -17.63 -5.01
N GLU A 210 -12.54 -17.02 -6.16
CA GLU A 210 -12.69 -17.67 -7.47
C GLU A 210 -11.64 -18.76 -7.68
N ALA A 211 -10.39 -18.52 -7.29
CA ALA A 211 -9.34 -19.52 -7.32
C ALA A 211 -9.58 -20.69 -6.34
N ASN A 212 -10.30 -20.44 -5.23
CA ASN A 212 -10.55 -21.41 -4.17
C ASN A 212 -12.06 -21.60 -3.90
N PRO A 213 -12.79 -22.30 -4.78
CA PRO A 213 -14.24 -22.42 -4.68
C PRO A 213 -14.71 -23.14 -3.40
N GLU A 214 -13.88 -24.00 -2.81
CA GLU A 214 -14.20 -24.67 -1.54
C GLU A 214 -14.35 -23.69 -0.37
N LEU A 215 -13.64 -22.56 -0.39
CA LEU A 215 -13.79 -21.52 0.64
C LEU A 215 -15.18 -20.88 0.63
N LYS A 216 -15.90 -20.88 -0.50
CA LYS A 216 -17.28 -20.38 -0.58
C LYS A 216 -18.27 -21.24 0.19
N LYS A 217 -17.93 -22.53 0.42
CA LYS A 217 -18.75 -23.48 1.19
C LYS A 217 -18.39 -23.48 2.67
N HIS A 218 -17.27 -22.89 3.06
CA HIS A 218 -16.82 -22.86 4.44
C HIS A 218 -17.79 -22.02 5.29
N ALA A 219 -18.24 -22.54 6.43
CA ALA A 219 -19.28 -21.93 7.28
C ALA A 219 -18.98 -20.44 7.58
N ARG A 220 -17.70 -20.11 7.82
CA ARG A 220 -17.25 -18.74 8.10
C ARG A 220 -17.52 -17.72 6.98
N TYR A 221 -17.47 -18.15 5.72
CA TYR A 221 -17.59 -17.27 4.54
C TYR A 221 -18.89 -17.46 3.77
N LEU A 222 -19.67 -18.48 4.11
CA LEU A 222 -20.89 -18.88 3.41
C LEU A 222 -21.89 -17.70 3.30
N ARG A 223 -22.09 -16.96 4.40
CA ARG A 223 -22.97 -15.78 4.43
C ARG A 223 -22.53 -14.60 3.57
N LEU A 224 -21.28 -14.55 3.12
CA LEU A 224 -20.83 -13.52 2.17
C LEU A 224 -21.41 -13.71 0.77
N PHE A 225 -21.70 -14.97 0.41
CA PHE A 225 -22.14 -15.37 -0.93
C PHE A 225 -23.63 -15.70 -1.00
N GLU A 226 -24.25 -15.96 0.15
CA GLU A 226 -25.70 -15.99 0.25
C GLU A 226 -26.23 -14.60 -0.11
N ARG A 227 -26.64 -14.45 -1.38
CA ARG A 227 -27.55 -13.37 -1.75
C ARG A 227 -28.69 -13.51 -0.77
N SER A 228 -28.91 -12.49 0.07
CA SER A 228 -30.09 -12.43 0.92
C SER A 228 -31.27 -12.60 -0.01
N ARG A 229 -31.76 -13.83 -0.14
CA ARG A 229 -33.01 -14.09 -0.84
C ARG A 229 -33.96 -13.31 0.02
N LYS A 230 -34.48 -12.20 -0.52
CA LYS A 230 -35.52 -11.42 0.14
C LYS A 230 -36.47 -12.46 0.66
N ARG A 231 -36.51 -12.61 1.99
CA ARG A 231 -37.35 -13.60 2.64
C ARG A 231 -38.71 -13.30 2.04
N LYS A 232 -39.22 -14.20 1.19
CA LYS A 232 -40.60 -14.08 0.74
C LYS A 232 -41.34 -14.01 2.06
N GLU A 233 -41.92 -12.85 2.35
CA GLU A 233 -42.80 -12.75 3.50
C GLU A 233 -43.70 -13.97 3.42
N PRO A 234 -43.80 -14.77 4.50
CA PRO A 234 -44.71 -15.89 4.48
C PRO A 234 -46.03 -15.34 3.95
N PRO A 235 -46.65 -15.97 2.94
CA PRO A 235 -47.85 -15.45 2.34
C PRO A 235 -48.80 -15.17 3.49
N THR A 236 -49.13 -13.89 3.68
CA THR A 236 -50.20 -13.48 4.57
C THR A 236 -51.43 -14.20 4.04
N GLU A 237 -51.76 -15.35 4.63
CA GLU A 237 -53.03 -16.04 4.45
C GLU A 237 -54.11 -15.18 5.11
N SER A 238 -54.36 -14.01 4.54
CA SER A 238 -55.58 -13.25 4.76
C SER A 238 -56.65 -13.82 3.83
N ASN A 239 -57.20 -14.96 4.22
CA ASN A 239 -58.58 -15.33 3.88
C ASN A 239 -59.09 -16.44 4.80
N ILE A 240 -59.32 -16.09 6.07
CA ILE A 240 -60.32 -16.77 6.89
C ILE A 240 -61.43 -15.74 7.16
N PRO A 241 -62.67 -15.96 6.66
CA PRO A 241 -63.79 -15.14 7.02
C PRO A 241 -64.16 -15.38 8.49
N SER A 242 -64.26 -14.27 9.22
CA SER A 242 -65.05 -14.05 10.44
C SER A 242 -65.94 -15.22 10.88
N HIS A 243 -65.75 -15.68 12.12
CA HIS A 243 -66.78 -15.72 13.18
C HIS A 243 -66.20 -16.36 14.46
N GLN A 244 -65.78 -15.57 15.45
CA GLN A 244 -66.12 -15.77 16.86
C GLN A 244 -65.47 -14.71 17.78
N PRO A 245 -66.09 -14.42 18.94
CA PRO A 245 -65.81 -13.25 19.76
C PRO A 245 -64.67 -13.47 20.77
N SER A 246 -64.14 -12.34 21.21
CA SER A 246 -63.13 -12.08 22.24
C SER A 246 -63.26 -12.90 23.54
N PRO A 247 -62.19 -12.95 24.36
CA PRO A 247 -62.11 -11.94 25.43
C PRO A 247 -60.71 -11.30 25.58
N THR A 248 -60.76 -9.97 25.75
CA THR A 248 -60.03 -9.15 26.72
C THR A 248 -58.74 -9.69 27.36
N SER A 249 -57.62 -9.01 27.09
CA SER A 249 -56.70 -8.49 28.12
C SER A 249 -55.65 -7.59 27.46
N THR A 250 -55.80 -6.28 27.58
CA THR A 250 -55.11 -5.42 28.57
C THR A 250 -53.93 -4.69 27.92
N SER A 251 -54.33 -3.56 27.35
CA SER A 251 -53.59 -2.36 27.04
C SER A 251 -52.66 -1.89 28.17
N HIS A 252 -51.37 -1.76 27.86
CA HIS A 252 -50.52 -0.73 28.44
C HIS A 252 -49.83 0.04 27.33
N SER A 253 -50.54 1.06 26.85
CA SER A 253 -50.03 2.16 26.05
C SER A 253 -49.08 3.00 26.91
N SER A 254 -47.83 3.14 26.48
CA SER A 254 -46.98 4.27 26.89
C SER A 254 -46.96 5.28 25.75
N PRO A 255 -47.39 6.53 25.97
CA PRO A 255 -47.36 7.57 24.96
C PRO A 255 -45.96 8.22 24.93
N ALA A 256 -45.26 8.10 23.80
CA ALA A 256 -44.09 8.92 23.53
C ALA A 256 -44.51 10.17 22.73
N PRO A 257 -44.07 11.38 23.13
CA PRO A 257 -44.61 12.65 22.65
C PRO A 257 -44.02 13.08 21.30
N GLY A 258 -44.92 13.46 20.38
CA GLY A 258 -44.87 14.67 19.54
C GLY A 258 -43.64 14.97 18.65
N PRO A 259 -43.80 15.06 17.32
CA PRO A 259 -42.85 15.79 16.48
C PRO A 259 -43.00 17.30 16.72
N SER A 260 -42.00 17.89 17.38
CA SER A 260 -41.89 19.34 17.59
C SER A 260 -41.67 20.07 16.27
N SER A 261 -42.67 20.87 15.90
CA SER A 261 -42.58 22.28 15.48
C SER A 261 -41.26 22.77 14.86
N HIS A 262 -41.40 23.23 13.62
CA HIS A 262 -40.74 24.39 13.01
C HIS A 262 -39.75 25.18 13.88
N HIS A 263 -38.48 25.17 13.47
CA HIS A 263 -37.65 26.38 13.44
C HIS A 263 -36.85 26.41 12.14
N GLN A 264 -37.38 27.17 11.20
CA GLN A 264 -36.67 27.64 10.02
C GLN A 264 -35.69 28.74 10.49
N PRO A 265 -34.37 28.62 10.29
CA PRO A 265 -33.45 29.71 10.59
C PRO A 265 -33.65 30.86 9.58
N PRO A 266 -33.44 32.13 10.00
CA PRO A 266 -33.55 33.27 9.10
C PRO A 266 -32.51 33.16 7.96
N PRO A 267 -32.84 33.60 6.73
CA PRO A 267 -31.87 33.65 5.64
C PRO A 267 -30.75 34.63 5.99
N ALA A 268 -29.51 34.14 5.93
CA ALA A 268 -28.32 34.99 6.04
C ALA A 268 -28.31 36.05 4.92
N PRO A 269 -27.84 37.28 5.19
CA PRO A 269 -27.67 38.29 4.15
C PRO A 269 -26.65 37.81 3.11
N ALA A 270 -27.04 37.90 1.85
CA ALA A 270 -26.19 37.60 0.70
C ALA A 270 -24.92 38.47 0.74
N PRO A 271 -23.71 37.89 0.70
CA PRO A 271 -22.52 38.65 0.35
C PRO A 271 -22.60 38.98 -1.14
N GLY A 272 -22.57 40.28 -1.45
CA GLY A 272 -22.62 40.81 -2.81
C GLY A 272 -21.50 40.28 -3.72
N PRO A 273 -21.64 40.49 -5.05
CA PRO A 273 -20.66 40.05 -6.03
C PRO A 273 -19.36 40.84 -5.85
N SER A 274 -18.40 40.26 -5.12
CA SER A 274 -17.01 40.68 -5.21
C SER A 274 -16.44 40.14 -6.52
N SER A 275 -16.39 41.03 -7.49
CA SER A 275 -15.61 40.94 -8.72
C SER A 275 -14.14 40.71 -8.39
N LEU A 276 -13.71 39.44 -8.44
CA LEU A 276 -12.31 39.07 -8.59
C LEU A 276 -12.06 38.64 -10.05
N PRO A 277 -10.91 39.03 -10.63
CA PRO A 277 -10.59 38.78 -12.04
C PRO A 277 -10.41 37.27 -12.31
N PRO A 278 -10.64 36.82 -13.56
CA PRO A 278 -10.54 35.41 -13.92
C PRO A 278 -9.09 34.97 -13.81
N PHE A 279 -8.79 34.20 -12.77
CA PHE A 279 -7.59 33.38 -12.75
C PHE A 279 -7.79 32.24 -13.76
N TYR A 280 -6.88 32.19 -14.72
CA TYR A 280 -6.76 31.15 -15.73
C TYR A 280 -6.96 29.77 -15.12
N GLN A 281 -8.05 29.14 -15.55
CA GLN A 281 -8.34 27.74 -15.35
C GLN A 281 -7.33 26.97 -16.22
N SER A 282 -6.15 26.69 -15.67
CA SER A 282 -5.18 25.80 -16.31
C SER A 282 -5.78 24.41 -16.33
N SER A 283 -6.30 24.05 -17.49
CA SER A 283 -6.60 22.70 -17.91
C SER A 283 -5.39 21.78 -17.68
N ASN A 284 -5.71 20.56 -17.23
CA ASN A 284 -4.92 19.33 -17.23
C ASN A 284 -3.59 19.35 -18.01
N PRO A 285 -2.44 19.11 -17.37
CA PRO A 285 -1.22 18.70 -18.06
C PRO A 285 -0.89 17.25 -17.74
N PHE A 286 -1.76 16.30 -18.09
CA PHE A 286 -1.38 14.88 -18.22
C PHE A 286 -2.17 14.23 -19.35
N ALA A 287 -2.23 14.91 -20.50
CA ALA A 287 -2.33 14.21 -21.77
C ALA A 287 -0.91 13.69 -22.06
N TYR A 288 -0.73 12.37 -22.00
CA TYR A 288 0.43 11.71 -22.57
C TYR A 288 0.35 11.89 -24.10
N GLU A 289 0.85 13.03 -24.58
CA GLU A 289 1.27 13.12 -25.98
C GLU A 289 2.52 12.27 -26.15
N ASN A 290 2.35 11.30 -27.03
CA ASN A 290 3.34 10.39 -27.56
C ASN A 290 4.34 11.20 -28.41
N PRO A 291 5.63 11.35 -28.02
CA PRO A 291 6.60 11.95 -28.91
C PRO A 291 7.06 10.90 -29.93
N SER A 292 6.81 11.22 -31.19
CA SER A 292 7.41 10.59 -32.37
C SER A 292 8.92 10.38 -32.20
N PRO A 293 9.51 9.33 -32.81
CA PRO A 293 10.92 9.02 -32.68
C PRO A 293 11.77 10.08 -33.40
N LEU A 294 12.39 10.97 -32.63
CA LEU A 294 13.46 11.81 -33.14
C LEU A 294 14.70 10.92 -33.38
N LEU A 295 15.08 10.87 -34.66
CA LEU A 295 16.36 10.40 -35.17
C LEU A 295 17.52 10.90 -34.28
N PHE A 296 18.16 9.96 -33.56
CA PHE A 296 19.48 10.19 -32.99
C PHE A 296 20.51 10.26 -34.11
N GLN A 297 20.80 11.47 -34.58
CA GLN A 297 22.02 11.74 -35.34
C GLN A 297 23.20 11.95 -34.38
N HIS A 298 24.28 11.24 -34.70
CA HIS A 298 25.68 11.56 -34.40
C HIS A 298 26.15 11.56 -32.93
N ILE A 299 26.72 10.42 -32.57
CA ILE A 299 27.68 10.26 -31.47
C ILE A 299 28.96 11.01 -31.84
N HIS A 300 29.25 12.12 -31.15
CA HIS A 300 30.60 12.66 -31.09
C HIS A 300 31.38 11.99 -29.94
N PRO A 301 32.62 11.52 -30.17
CA PRO A 301 33.45 10.98 -29.11
C PRO A 301 33.91 12.12 -28.18
N TYR A 302 33.63 11.97 -26.88
CA TYR A 302 34.13 12.87 -25.84
C TYR A 302 35.67 12.82 -25.77
N PRO A 303 36.37 13.96 -25.57
CA PRO A 303 37.79 13.97 -25.32
C PRO A 303 38.13 13.41 -23.92
N PRO A 304 39.33 12.84 -23.72
CA PRO A 304 39.75 12.30 -22.44
C PRO A 304 39.89 13.40 -21.39
N VAL A 305 39.24 13.20 -20.24
CA VAL A 305 39.32 14.08 -19.07
C VAL A 305 40.72 13.91 -18.42
N PRO A 306 41.45 15.00 -18.11
CA PRO A 306 42.73 14.88 -17.40
C PRO A 306 42.51 14.40 -15.97
N ALA A 307 43.32 13.42 -15.56
CA ALA A 307 43.33 12.86 -14.23
C ALA A 307 43.74 13.92 -13.20
N PHE A 308 42.77 14.42 -12.44
CA PHE A 308 43.05 15.18 -11.23
C PHE A 308 43.37 14.22 -10.09
N PRO A 309 44.46 14.43 -9.33
CA PRO A 309 44.78 13.62 -8.16
C PRO A 309 43.73 13.87 -7.07
N TYR A 310 43.03 12.82 -6.67
CA TYR A 310 42.13 12.84 -5.53
C TYR A 310 42.93 13.12 -4.24
N PRO A 311 42.52 14.08 -3.40
CA PRO A 311 43.06 14.19 -2.06
C PRO A 311 42.63 12.97 -1.24
N MET A 312 43.62 12.19 -0.79
CA MET A 312 43.48 11.14 0.20
C MET A 312 42.86 11.72 1.47
N PHE A 313 41.57 11.48 1.71
CA PHE A 313 40.98 11.71 3.02
C PHE A 313 41.51 10.64 3.98
N GLN A 314 42.39 11.05 4.89
CA GLN A 314 42.79 10.27 6.06
C GLN A 314 41.54 9.93 6.88
N SER A 315 41.21 8.64 6.93
CA SER A 315 40.18 8.09 7.81
C SER A 315 40.65 8.20 9.26
N HIS A 316 40.23 9.23 9.98
CA HIS A 316 40.31 9.22 11.43
C HIS A 316 39.26 8.26 11.98
N SER A 317 39.74 7.16 12.59
CA SER A 317 38.92 6.23 13.36
C SER A 317 38.18 6.98 14.48
N PRO A 318 36.88 6.77 14.68
CA PRO A 318 36.17 7.36 15.80
C PRO A 318 36.64 6.70 17.10
N ALA A 319 37.17 7.52 18.02
CA ALA A 319 37.52 7.11 19.36
C ALA A 319 36.29 6.53 20.08
N VAL A 320 36.42 5.30 20.56
CA VAL A 320 35.43 4.61 21.38
C VAL A 320 35.38 5.30 22.74
N PHE A 321 34.34 6.12 22.95
CA PHE A 321 34.04 6.68 24.27
C PHE A 321 33.41 5.60 25.15
N HIS A 322 34.16 5.12 26.13
CA HIS A 322 33.61 4.33 27.24
C HIS A 322 32.91 5.27 28.24
N PRO A 323 31.62 5.06 28.57
CA PRO A 323 30.98 5.79 29.65
C PRO A 323 31.42 5.23 31.01
N HIS A 324 31.97 6.10 31.85
CA HIS A 324 32.22 5.84 33.28
C HIS A 324 30.90 5.55 34.03
N PRO A 325 30.85 4.58 34.95
CA PRO A 325 29.72 4.39 35.82
C PRO A 325 29.66 5.49 36.88
N HIS A 326 28.53 6.20 36.89
CA HIS A 326 28.18 7.19 37.91
C HIS A 326 27.87 6.49 39.23
N SER A 327 28.62 6.84 40.26
CA SER A 327 28.43 6.40 41.65
C SER A 327 27.13 7.00 42.19
N GLN A 328 26.12 6.17 42.50
CA GLN A 328 24.91 6.60 43.20
C GLN A 328 25.18 6.59 44.71
N SER A 329 25.37 7.77 45.30
CA SER A 329 25.30 7.97 46.75
C SER A 329 23.83 8.04 47.18
N HIS A 330 23.32 6.98 47.80
CA HIS A 330 22.06 7.03 48.54
C HIS A 330 22.31 7.66 49.92
N HIS A 331 21.89 8.91 50.10
CA HIS A 331 21.64 9.46 51.44
C HIS A 331 20.17 9.21 51.80
N ILE A 332 19.95 8.27 52.74
CA ILE A 332 18.69 8.09 53.44
C ILE A 332 18.74 9.02 54.65
N LEU A 333 17.87 10.04 54.67
CA LEU A 333 17.58 10.82 55.88
C LEU A 333 16.23 10.33 56.44
N ASN A 334 16.30 9.68 57.60
CA ASN A 334 15.15 9.44 58.47
C ASN A 334 14.76 10.75 59.17
N PRO A 335 13.46 11.10 59.23
CA PRO A 335 12.95 12.00 60.24
C PRO A 335 12.35 11.21 61.40
N THR A 336 12.99 11.34 62.56
CA THR A 336 12.41 11.06 63.89
C THR A 336 11.35 12.09 64.23
N SER A 337 10.16 11.62 64.60
CA SER A 337 9.13 12.36 65.33
C SER A 337 9.55 12.62 66.78
N PRO A 338 8.92 13.60 67.42
CA PRO A 338 8.21 13.35 68.68
C PRO A 338 6.70 13.26 68.49
#